data_AF-A0A2G9YT32-F1
#
_entry.id   AF-A0A2G9YT32-F1
#
_cell.length_a   1.000
_cell.length_b   1.000
_cell.length_c   1.000
_cell.angle_alpha   90.00
_cell.angle_beta   90.00
_cell.angle_gamma   90.00
#
_symmetry.space_group_name_H-M   'P 1'
#
loop_
_entity.id
_entity.type
_entity.pdbx_description
1 polymer ?
#
loop_
_entity_poly.entity_id
_entity_poly.type
_entity_poly.pdbx_seq_one_letter_code
_entity_poly.pdbx_strand_id
1 'polypeptide(L)'
;MRLILVESPAKSRTIKQFLGKEYQIAATMGHVRDLPEDDFGLEVENDFKPKYVIPFKSRKIIQVLKKEVEKADLVIVSTDPDREGEAIAWHLTQILNLNGEKPYQRIVF
;
A
#
# COMPACT_ATOMS: atom_id res chain seq x y z
N MET A 1 10.09 14.78 5.71
CA MET A 1 8.66 14.41 5.84
C MET A 1 8.52 12.89 5.88
N ARG A 2 7.75 12.36 6.83
CA ARG A 2 7.45 10.92 6.93
C ARG A 2 6.06 10.64 6.37
N LEU A 3 5.93 9.69 5.45
CA LEU A 3 4.65 9.31 4.85
C LEU A 3 4.09 8.06 5.50
N ILE A 4 2.88 8.12 6.06
CA ILE A 4 2.16 6.97 6.61
C ILE A 4 1.09 6.54 5.62
N LEU A 5 1.16 5.29 5.19
CA LEU A 5 0.17 4.62 4.36
C LEU A 5 -0.76 3.80 5.25
N VAL A 6 -2.06 4.08 5.16
CA VAL A 6 -3.11 3.33 5.86
C VAL A 6 -4.14 2.81 4.88
N GLU A 7 -4.87 1.76 5.26
CA GLU A 7 -5.93 1.17 4.43
C GLU A 7 -7.07 2.15 4.14
N SER A 8 -7.63 2.74 5.21
CA SER A 8 -8.93 3.42 5.16
C SER A 8 -8.86 4.92 5.48
N PRO A 9 -9.75 5.74 4.89
CA PRO A 9 -9.86 7.17 5.22
C PRO A 9 -10.21 7.44 6.69
N ALA A 10 -10.96 6.53 7.31
CA ALA A 10 -11.32 6.65 8.72
C ALA A 10 -10.07 6.60 9.60
N LYS A 11 -9.20 5.60 9.40
CA LYS A 11 -7.92 5.51 10.11
C LYS A 11 -7.02 6.71 9.85
N SER A 12 -6.96 7.19 8.59
CA SER A 12 -6.20 8.39 8.24
C SER A 12 -6.62 9.60 9.07
N ARG A 13 -7.93 9.83 9.22
CA ARG A 13 -8.47 10.93 10.04
C ARG A 13 -8.12 10.77 11.52
N THR A 14 -8.24 9.56 12.06
CA THR A 14 -7.93 9.29 13.47
C THR A 14 -6.44 9.48 13.78
N ILE A 15 -5.54 8.89 12.99
CA ILE A 15 -4.09 9.00 13.20
C ILE A 15 -3.61 10.45 13.07
N LYS A 16 -4.22 11.23 12.16
CA LYS A 16 -3.91 12.65 11.99
C LYS A 16 -4.19 13.49 13.24
N GLN A 17 -5.06 13.04 14.14
CA GLN A 17 -5.31 13.72 15.41
C GLN A 17 -4.17 13.53 16.42
N PHE A 18 -3.43 12.43 16.31
CA PHE A 18 -2.31 12.11 17.20
C PHE A 18 -0.97 12.62 16.69
N LEU A 19 -0.82 12.81 15.38
CA LEU A 19 0.46 13.11 14.75
C LEU A 19 0.57 14.56 14.27
N GLY A 20 1.78 15.13 14.42
CA GLY A 20 2.09 16.50 14.02
C GLY A 20 2.37 16.69 12.53
N LYS A 21 2.72 17.92 12.15
CA LYS A 21 2.98 18.35 10.75
C LYS A 21 4.15 17.64 10.06
N GLU A 22 4.97 16.90 10.80
CA GLU A 22 6.09 16.12 10.27
C GLU A 22 5.63 14.85 9.52
N TYR A 23 4.39 14.41 9.77
CA TYR A 23 3.77 13.25 9.14
C TYR A 23 2.73 13.67 8.09
N GLN A 24 2.87 13.08 6.90
CA GLN A 24 1.83 13.07 5.87
C GLN A 24 1.14 11.71 5.92
N ILE A 25 -0.19 11.68 5.86
CA ILE A 25 -0.95 10.43 5.92
C ILE A 25 -1.76 10.27 4.63
N ALA A 26 -1.62 9.13 3.98
CA ALA A 26 -2.35 8.78 2.77
C ALA A 26 -3.10 7.45 2.94
N ALA A 27 -4.36 7.40 2.50
CA ALA A 27 -5.16 6.18 2.51
C ALA A 27 -5.07 5.46 1.16
N THR A 28 -4.91 4.14 1.18
CA THR A 28 -4.84 3.31 -0.05
C THR A 28 -6.21 3.03 -0.63
N MET A 29 -7.28 3.24 0.15
CA MET A 29 -8.66 2.92 -0.19
C MET A 29 -8.87 1.41 -0.35
N GLY A 30 -8.23 0.62 0.52
CA GLY A 30 -8.26 -0.85 0.49
C GLY A 30 -7.19 -1.46 -0.43
N HIS A 31 -7.56 -2.55 -1.11
CA HIS A 31 -6.69 -3.31 -2.00
C HIS A 31 -6.27 -2.52 -3.25
N VAL A 32 -4.97 -2.58 -3.55
CA VAL A 32 -4.35 -1.86 -4.68
C VAL A 32 -3.99 -2.79 -5.85
N ARG A 33 -3.94 -4.10 -5.62
CA ARG A 33 -3.84 -5.15 -6.65
C ARG A 33 -4.86 -6.23 -6.37
N ASP A 34 -5.19 -6.96 -7.42
CA ASP A 34 -6.06 -8.13 -7.36
C ASP A 34 -5.67 -9.12 -8.45
N LEU A 35 -6.28 -10.30 -8.47
CA LEU A 35 -6.24 -11.19 -9.63
C LEU A 35 -7.08 -10.58 -10.78
N PRO A 36 -6.76 -10.90 -12.05
CA PRO A 36 -7.57 -10.48 -13.18
C PRO A 36 -8.99 -11.06 -13.09
N GLU A 37 -10.00 -10.26 -13.46
CA GLU A 37 -11.41 -10.70 -13.44
C GLU A 37 -11.72 -11.67 -14.59
N ASP A 38 -11.06 -11.51 -15.73
CA ASP A 38 -11.34 -12.23 -16.98
C ASP A 38 -10.38 -13.43 -17.24
N ASP A 39 -9.54 -13.79 -16.27
CA ASP A 39 -8.49 -14.81 -16.40
C ASP A 39 -8.35 -15.57 -15.07
N PHE A 40 -7.89 -16.83 -15.09
CA PHE A 40 -7.74 -17.64 -13.87
C PHE A 40 -6.74 -17.00 -12.88
N GLY A 41 -5.82 -16.18 -13.38
CA GLY A 41 -4.95 -15.36 -12.56
C GLY A 41 -3.85 -16.11 -11.82
N LEU A 42 -3.75 -17.43 -11.97
CA LEU A 42 -2.72 -18.27 -11.37
C LEU A 42 -2.01 -19.10 -12.44
N GLU A 43 -0.67 -19.11 -12.40
CA GLU A 43 0.17 -19.98 -13.21
C GLU A 43 0.37 -21.31 -12.48
N VAL A 44 -0.51 -22.31 -12.70
CA VAL A 44 -0.48 -23.61 -11.98
C VAL A 44 0.84 -24.36 -12.20
N GLU A 45 1.36 -24.35 -13.44
CA GLU A 45 2.63 -24.99 -13.81
C GLU A 45 3.85 -24.31 -13.15
N ASN A 46 3.68 -23.13 -12.57
CA ASN A 46 4.74 -22.32 -11.98
C ASN A 46 4.48 -22.09 -10.49
N ASP A 47 4.24 -23.18 -9.75
CA ASP A 47 4.02 -23.18 -8.30
C ASP A 47 2.90 -22.20 -7.85
N PHE A 48 1.78 -22.23 -8.58
CA PHE A 48 0.62 -21.36 -8.33
C PHE A 48 0.94 -19.86 -8.31
N LYS A 49 1.95 -19.42 -9.08
CA LYS A 49 2.36 -18.03 -9.10
C LYS A 49 1.20 -17.11 -9.49
N PRO A 50 0.84 -16.11 -8.67
CA PRO A 50 -0.27 -15.22 -8.94
C PRO A 50 0.11 -14.12 -9.93
N LYS A 51 -0.80 -13.85 -10.87
CA LYS A 51 -0.75 -12.74 -11.82
C LYS A 51 -1.54 -11.57 -11.25
N TYR A 52 -0.89 -10.74 -10.43
CA TYR A 52 -1.54 -9.56 -9.89
C TYR A 52 -1.65 -8.43 -10.92
N VAL A 53 -2.84 -7.86 -11.06
CA VAL A 53 -3.14 -6.68 -11.86
C VAL A 53 -3.51 -5.50 -10.98
N ILE A 54 -3.46 -4.29 -11.54
CA ILE A 54 -3.95 -3.08 -10.87
C ILE A 54 -5.38 -2.81 -11.35
N PRO A 55 -6.41 -2.95 -10.50
CA PRO A 55 -7.79 -2.62 -10.85
C PRO A 55 -7.91 -1.17 -11.32
N PHE A 56 -8.82 -0.90 -12.28
CA PHE A 56 -8.98 0.44 -12.85
C PHE A 56 -9.23 1.51 -11.77
N LYS A 57 -10.06 1.19 -10.77
CA LYS A 57 -10.37 2.04 -9.61
C LYS A 57 -9.12 2.44 -8.81
N SER A 58 -8.10 1.59 -8.76
CA SER A 58 -6.90 1.79 -7.94
C SER A 58 -5.78 2.54 -8.69
N ARG A 59 -5.87 2.69 -10.02
CA ARG A 59 -4.81 3.35 -10.83
C ARG A 59 -4.56 4.80 -10.41
N LYS A 60 -5.62 5.57 -10.21
CA LYS A 60 -5.51 6.99 -9.83
C LYS A 60 -4.85 7.16 -8.46
N ILE A 61 -5.26 6.36 -7.48
CA ILE A 61 -4.68 6.44 -6.14
C ILE A 61 -3.21 6.01 -6.15
N ILE A 62 -2.84 4.97 -6.89
CA ILE A 62 -1.44 4.53 -7.01
C ILE A 62 -0.55 5.63 -7.60
N GLN A 63 -1.01 6.36 -8.62
CA GLN A 63 -0.25 7.48 -9.17
C GLN A 63 -0.02 8.59 -8.13
N VAL A 64 -1.02 8.87 -7.28
CA VAL A 64 -0.88 9.83 -6.18
C VAL A 64 0.12 9.31 -5.15
N LEU A 65 -0.01 8.04 -4.73
CA LEU A 65 0.87 7.43 -3.74
C LEU A 65 2.34 7.41 -4.20
N LYS A 66 2.61 7.12 -5.48
CA LYS A 66 3.97 7.17 -6.04
C LYS A 66 4.60 8.56 -5.89
N LYS A 67 3.85 9.62 -6.21
CA LYS A 67 4.34 11.00 -6.05
C LYS A 67 4.59 11.37 -4.60
N GLU A 68 3.77 10.89 -3.68
CA GLU A 68 3.97 11.14 -2.24
C GLU A 68 5.17 10.36 -1.69
N VAL A 69 5.38 9.12 -2.15
CA VAL A 69 6.56 8.31 -1.82
C VAL A 69 7.84 8.99 -2.31
N GLU A 70 7.86 9.55 -3.51
CA GLU A 70 9.03 10.27 -4.06
C GLU A 70 9.45 11.46 -3.17
N LYS A 71 8.49 12.18 -2.59
CA LYS A 71 8.73 13.32 -1.69
C LYS A 71 9.06 12.93 -0.24
N ALA A 72 8.79 11.69 0.15
CA ALA A 72 8.99 11.22 1.52
C ALA A 72 10.44 10.77 1.76
N ASP A 73 10.97 11.10 2.93
CA ASP A 73 12.27 10.61 3.40
C ASP A 73 12.16 9.18 3.94
N LEU A 74 10.99 8.84 4.48
CA LEU A 74 10.66 7.53 5.04
C LEU A 74 9.19 7.22 4.77
N VAL A 75 8.93 5.99 4.34
CA VAL A 75 7.57 5.45 4.19
C VAL A 75 7.25 4.50 5.35
N ILE A 76 6.10 4.69 5.96
CA ILE A 76 5.59 3.86 7.05
C ILE A 76 4.31 3.20 6.55
N VAL A 77 4.26 1.88 6.57
CA VAL A 77 3.07 1.10 6.21
C VAL A 77 2.37 0.67 7.50
N SER A 78 1.12 1.10 7.65
CA SER A 78 0.33 0.99 8.88
C SER A 78 -1.06 0.41 8.58
N THR A 79 -1.08 -0.73 7.91
CA THR A 79 -2.29 -1.54 7.69
C THR A 79 -2.64 -2.35 8.93
N ASP A 80 -3.83 -2.95 8.96
CA ASP A 80 -4.30 -3.79 10.06
C ASP A 80 -3.30 -4.92 10.42
N PRO A 81 -3.25 -5.33 11.71
CA PRO A 81 -2.38 -6.40 12.20
C PRO A 81 -2.96 -7.79 11.93
N ASP A 82 -3.54 -7.99 10.74
CA ASP A 82 -4.10 -9.26 10.31
C ASP A 82 -3.54 -9.68 8.94
N ARG A 83 -3.97 -10.86 8.47
CA ARG A 83 -3.50 -11.41 7.19
C ARG A 83 -3.82 -10.52 6.00
N GLU A 84 -4.94 -9.80 6.03
CA GLU A 84 -5.41 -8.96 4.93
C GLU A 84 -4.60 -7.67 4.89
N GLY A 85 -4.42 -7.04 6.05
CA GLY A 85 -3.56 -5.89 6.23
C GLY A 85 -2.12 -6.17 5.82
N GLU A 86 -1.58 -7.37 6.12
CA GLU A 86 -0.24 -7.75 5.69
C GLU A 86 -0.15 -7.99 4.17
N ALA A 87 -1.18 -8.60 3.57
CA ALA A 87 -1.26 -8.71 2.11
C ALA A 87 -1.30 -7.34 1.44
N ILE A 88 -2.12 -6.40 1.94
CA ILE A 88 -2.16 -5.02 1.44
C ILE A 88 -0.79 -4.35 1.58
N ALA A 89 -0.14 -4.49 2.75
CA ALA A 89 1.20 -3.95 2.98
C ALA A 89 2.19 -4.47 1.94
N TRP A 90 2.20 -5.78 1.71
CA TRP A 90 3.04 -6.41 0.70
C TRP A 90 2.71 -5.90 -0.71
N HIS A 91 1.43 -5.76 -1.08
CA HIS A 91 1.06 -5.21 -2.39
C HIS A 91 1.55 -3.77 -2.59
N LEU A 92 1.54 -2.94 -1.53
CA LEU A 92 2.08 -1.58 -1.58
C LEU A 92 3.59 -1.58 -1.79
N THR A 93 4.35 -2.43 -1.09
CA THR A 93 5.81 -2.47 -1.24
C THR A 93 6.21 -2.85 -2.67
N GLN A 94 5.47 -3.77 -3.31
CA GLN A 94 5.70 -4.14 -4.71
C GLN A 94 5.36 -3.00 -5.69
N ILE A 95 4.18 -2.35 -5.56
CA ILE A 95 3.75 -1.31 -6.51
C ILE A 95 4.57 -0.02 -6.38
N LEU A 96 4.89 0.36 -5.14
CA LEU A 96 5.57 1.60 -4.81
C LEU A 96 7.09 1.43 -4.81
N ASN A 97 7.58 0.23 -5.15
CA ASN A 97 9.00 -0.12 -5.22
C ASN A 97 9.77 0.21 -3.93
N LEU A 98 9.16 -0.11 -2.78
CA LEU A 98 9.74 0.19 -1.46
C LEU A 98 10.85 -0.78 -1.05
N ASN A 99 11.04 -1.88 -1.79
CA ASN A 99 12.13 -2.83 -1.56
C ASN A 99 13.46 -2.40 -2.19
N GLY A 100 13.51 -1.21 -2.80
CA GLY A 100 14.70 -0.62 -3.41
C GLY A 100 15.44 0.31 -2.45
N GLU A 101 15.81 1.49 -2.97
CA GLU A 101 16.66 2.45 -2.25
C GLU A 101 15.96 3.18 -1.10
N LYS A 102 14.63 3.31 -1.15
CA LYS A 102 13.88 4.04 -0.11
C LYS A 102 13.55 3.11 1.06
N PRO A 103 14.04 3.38 2.27
CA PRO A 103 13.68 2.59 3.43
C PRO A 103 12.18 2.72 3.72
N TYR A 104 11.56 1.61 4.09
CA TYR A 104 10.21 1.59 4.65
C TYR A 104 10.19 0.91 6.00
N GLN A 105 9.19 1.24 6.81
CA GLN A 105 8.92 0.60 8.10
C GLN A 105 7.49 0.06 8.12
N ARG A 106 7.30 -1.08 8.77
CA ARG A 106 5.99 -1.67 9.06
C ARG A 106 5.67 -1.38 10.53
N ILE A 107 4.51 -0.78 10.79
CA ILE A 107 4.01 -0.51 12.15
C ILE A 107 2.66 -1.21 12.31
N VAL A 108 2.45 -1.85 13.45
CA VAL A 108 1.20 -2.52 13.84
C VAL A 108 0.70 -1.94 15.17
N PHE A 109 -0.62 -1.87 15.35
CA PHE A 109 -1.30 -1.49 16.59
C PHE A 109 -2.76 -1.96 16.56
#